data_AF-A0A3E3IHH3-F1
#
_entry.id   AF-A0A3E3IHH3-F1
#
_cell.length_a   1.000
_cell.length_b   1.000
_cell.length_c   1.000
_cell.angle_alpha   90.00
_cell.angle_beta   90.00
_cell.angle_gamma   90.00
#
_symmetry.space_group_name_H-M   'P 1'
#
loop_
_entity.id
_entity.type
_entity.pdbx_description
1 polymer ?
#
loop_
_entity_poly.entity_id
_entity_poly.type
_entity_poly.pdbx_seq_one_letter_code
_entity_poly.pdbx_strand_id
1 'polypeptide(L)'
;MENRLKNYFPLIRERKEVLKEIGESSGLKALFQSWTPERQEEFLDFCTGMKGVKILYDSFFKEIMSPEYTPGRLNHFLSLLLGKKVVIRQVLPNEGGRIADENTLLVTDILVEFEDGSLADVEIQKLGYAFPGERSACYAADLLLRQYK
;
A
#
# COMPACT_ATOMS: atom_id res chain seq x y z
N MET A 1 23.55 -9.59 16.21
CA MET A 1 23.06 -8.21 16.41
C MET A 1 21.55 -8.34 16.62
N GLU A 2 21.05 -8.11 17.84
CA GLU A 2 19.61 -8.24 18.11
C GLU A 2 18.82 -7.21 17.32
N ASN A 3 17.81 -7.68 16.59
CA ASN A 3 16.99 -6.84 15.72
C ASN A 3 16.06 -5.95 16.58
N ARG A 4 16.46 -4.69 16.78
CA ARG A 4 15.68 -3.68 17.53
C ARG A 4 14.55 -3.04 16.70
N LEU A 5 14.30 -3.47 15.47
CA LEU A 5 13.23 -2.91 14.62
C LEU A 5 11.85 -3.00 15.27
N LYS A 6 11.56 -4.06 16.05
CA LYS A 6 10.30 -4.20 16.81
C LYS A 6 10.03 -3.04 17.78
N ASN A 7 11.09 -2.37 18.27
CA ASN A 7 10.94 -1.22 19.18
C ASN A 7 10.42 0.03 18.47
N TYR A 8 10.64 0.14 17.16
CA TYR A 8 10.25 1.29 16.34
C TYR A 8 9.01 1.00 15.50
N PHE A 9 8.78 -0.28 15.18
CA PHE A 9 7.63 -0.75 14.41
C PHE A 9 6.95 -1.88 15.20
N PRO A 10 6.05 -1.54 16.16
CA PRO A 10 5.43 -2.52 17.06
C PRO A 10 4.55 -3.55 16.33
N LEU A 11 4.26 -3.31 15.05
CA LEU A 11 3.51 -4.22 14.16
C LEU A 11 4.40 -5.28 13.49
N ILE A 12 5.72 -5.26 13.66
CA ILE A 12 6.59 -6.30 13.10
C ILE A 12 6.35 -7.62 13.83
N ARG A 13 5.84 -8.60 13.09
CA ARG A 13 5.58 -9.96 13.59
C ARG A 13 6.72 -10.89 13.21
N GLU A 14 7.02 -11.85 14.08
CA GLU A 14 7.92 -12.95 13.75
C GLU A 14 7.17 -14.10 13.10
N ARG A 15 7.86 -14.88 12.25
CA ARG A 15 7.28 -16.07 11.59
C ARG A 15 6.66 -17.04 12.62
N LYS A 16 7.29 -17.19 13.78
CA LYS A 16 6.79 -18.06 14.87
C LYS A 16 5.44 -17.59 15.40
N GLU A 17 5.24 -16.29 15.54
CA GLU A 17 3.98 -15.70 16.03
C GLU A 17 2.86 -15.91 15.00
N VAL A 18 3.16 -15.75 13.72
CA VAL A 18 2.21 -15.99 12.61
C VAL A 18 1.84 -17.48 12.52
N LEU A 19 2.82 -18.37 12.58
CA LEU A 19 2.58 -19.82 12.54
C LEU A 19 1.80 -20.32 13.75
N LYS A 20 2.00 -19.72 14.93
CA LYS A 20 1.22 -20.04 16.13
C LYS A 20 -0.26 -19.70 15.92
N GLU A 21 -0.56 -18.50 15.43
CA GLU A 21 -1.94 -18.07 15.15
C GLU A 21 -2.62 -18.96 14.08
N ILE A 22 -1.91 -19.29 13.00
CA ILE A 22 -2.40 -20.25 11.98
C ILE A 22 -2.70 -21.61 12.63
N GLY A 23 -1.83 -22.05 13.55
CA GLY A 23 -1.97 -23.33 14.25
C GLY A 23 -3.11 -23.39 15.27
N GLU A 24 -3.55 -22.25 15.80
CA GLU A 24 -4.66 -22.15 16.77
C GLU A 24 -6.03 -22.40 16.11
N SER A 25 -6.14 -22.23 14.79
CA SER A 25 -7.34 -22.55 14.01
C SER A 25 -7.13 -23.76 13.12
N SER A 26 -7.91 -24.82 13.33
CA SER A 26 -7.87 -26.03 12.50
C SER A 26 -8.13 -25.73 11.01
N GLY A 27 -9.02 -24.78 10.71
CA GLY A 27 -9.31 -24.34 9.34
C GLY A 27 -8.15 -23.59 8.70
N LEU A 28 -7.54 -22.64 9.41
CA LEU A 28 -6.39 -21.89 8.88
C LEU A 28 -5.19 -22.80 8.66
N LYS A 29 -4.94 -23.72 9.61
CA LYS A 29 -3.87 -24.70 9.50
C LYS A 29 -4.05 -25.60 8.28
N ALA A 30 -5.26 -26.13 8.06
CA ALA A 30 -5.55 -26.98 6.91
C ALA A 30 -5.39 -26.20 5.58
N LEU A 31 -5.87 -24.96 5.52
CA LEU A 31 -5.71 -24.11 4.34
C LEU A 31 -4.24 -23.82 4.05
N PHE A 32 -3.48 -23.40 5.06
CA PHE A 32 -2.06 -23.11 4.92
C PHE A 32 -1.27 -24.33 4.45
N GLN A 33 -1.53 -25.51 5.06
CA GLN A 33 -0.90 -26.77 4.68
C GLN A 33 -1.30 -27.28 3.29
N SER A 34 -2.44 -26.83 2.75
CA SER A 34 -2.86 -27.17 1.39
C SER A 34 -2.05 -26.46 0.30
N TRP A 35 -1.33 -25.38 0.64
CA TRP A 35 -0.52 -24.62 -0.29
C TRP A 35 0.85 -25.26 -0.52
N THR A 36 1.50 -24.91 -1.63
CA THR A 36 2.89 -25.34 -1.88
C THR A 36 3.85 -24.66 -0.90
N PRO A 37 5.02 -25.26 -0.61
CA PRO A 37 6.01 -24.67 0.29
C PRO A 37 6.41 -23.25 -0.10
N GLU A 38 6.51 -22.96 -1.40
CA GLU A 38 6.86 -21.64 -1.92
C GLU A 38 5.79 -20.59 -1.57
N ARG A 39 4.50 -20.96 -1.67
CA ARG A 39 3.38 -20.09 -1.32
C ARG A 39 3.26 -19.88 0.18
N GLN A 40 3.56 -20.91 0.97
CA GLN A 40 3.61 -20.80 2.43
C GLN A 40 4.70 -19.81 2.86
N GLU A 41 5.91 -19.92 2.31
CA GLU A 41 7.00 -18.97 2.61
C GLU A 41 6.68 -17.56 2.11
N GLU A 42 6.14 -17.42 0.91
CA GLU A 42 5.72 -16.12 0.38
C GLU A 42 4.66 -15.45 1.28
N PHE A 43 3.68 -16.21 1.77
CA PHE A 43 2.69 -15.70 2.72
C PHE A 43 3.31 -15.27 4.05
N LEU A 44 4.22 -16.07 4.62
CA LEU A 44 4.93 -15.70 5.85
C LEU A 44 5.80 -14.46 5.65
N ASP A 45 6.44 -14.30 4.48
CA ASP A 45 7.19 -13.09 4.13
C ASP A 45 6.28 -11.85 4.12
N PHE A 46 5.03 -11.99 3.65
CA PHE A 46 4.05 -10.91 3.69
C PHE A 46 3.63 -10.56 5.12
N CYS A 47 3.26 -11.56 5.93
CA CYS A 47 2.81 -11.34 7.31
C CYS A 47 3.90 -10.80 8.25
N THR A 48 5.17 -11.05 7.91
CA THR A 48 6.33 -10.53 8.66
C THR A 48 6.89 -9.23 8.10
N GLY A 49 6.34 -8.73 6.99
CA GLY A 49 6.77 -7.49 6.34
C GLY A 49 8.09 -7.60 5.56
N MET A 50 8.64 -8.80 5.38
CA MET A 50 9.83 -9.02 4.55
C MET A 50 9.56 -8.84 3.06
N LYS A 51 8.33 -9.09 2.63
CA LYS A 51 7.84 -8.77 1.28
C LYS A 51 6.53 -8.00 1.38
N GLY A 52 6.31 -7.05 0.48
CA GLY A 52 4.98 -6.46 0.28
C GLY A 52 4.14 -7.34 -0.64
N VAL A 53 2.83 -7.43 -0.38
CA VAL A 53 1.93 -8.13 -1.31
C VAL A 53 1.86 -7.31 -2.60
N LYS A 54 2.26 -7.91 -3.73
CA LYS A 54 2.27 -7.25 -5.04
C LYS A 54 0.86 -7.13 -5.65
N ILE A 55 -0.14 -6.73 -4.87
CA ILE A 55 -1.53 -6.57 -5.34
C ILE A 55 -1.61 -5.47 -6.42
N LEU A 56 -0.87 -4.38 -6.22
CA LEU A 56 -1.02 -3.14 -7.00
C LEU A 56 -0.27 -3.15 -8.34
N TYR A 57 0.47 -4.22 -8.62
CA TYR A 57 1.23 -4.39 -9.86
C TYR A 57 0.55 -5.28 -10.88
N ASP A 58 -0.41 -6.07 -10.42
CA ASP A 58 -1.12 -7.00 -11.27
C ASP A 58 -1.97 -6.23 -12.29
N SER A 59 -1.93 -6.67 -13.55
CA SER A 59 -2.64 -6.00 -14.65
C SER A 59 -4.15 -5.96 -14.41
N PHE A 60 -4.72 -6.98 -13.75
CA PHE A 60 -6.12 -6.98 -13.36
C PHE A 60 -6.41 -5.93 -12.29
N PHE A 61 -5.53 -5.75 -11.31
CA PHE A 61 -5.74 -4.73 -10.29
C PHE A 61 -5.71 -3.33 -10.89
N LYS A 62 -4.71 -3.04 -11.74
CA LYS A 62 -4.61 -1.75 -12.43
C LYS A 62 -5.87 -1.42 -13.23
N GLU A 63 -6.43 -2.41 -13.90
CA GLU A 63 -7.65 -2.24 -14.70
C GLU A 63 -8.88 -2.08 -13.80
N ILE A 64 -9.08 -2.98 -12.84
CA ILE A 64 -10.27 -3.03 -11.98
C ILE A 64 -10.34 -1.84 -11.03
N MET A 65 -9.19 -1.36 -10.55
CA MET A 65 -9.06 -0.28 -9.57
C MET A 65 -8.53 1.02 -10.19
N SER A 66 -8.60 1.16 -11.51
CA SER A 66 -8.18 2.38 -12.19
C SER A 66 -8.96 3.58 -11.65
N PRO A 67 -8.28 4.62 -11.10
CA PRO A 67 -8.94 5.84 -10.65
C PRO A 67 -9.49 6.67 -11.82
N GLU A 68 -9.00 6.44 -13.04
CA GLU A 68 -9.48 7.15 -14.24
C GLU A 68 -10.79 6.55 -14.77
N TYR A 69 -10.89 5.22 -14.82
CA TYR A 69 -12.06 4.54 -15.41
C TYR A 69 -13.15 4.22 -14.39
N THR A 70 -12.77 3.81 -13.17
CA THR A 70 -13.71 3.34 -12.14
C THR A 70 -13.36 3.83 -10.73
N PRO A 71 -13.32 5.16 -10.49
CA PRO A 71 -12.88 5.73 -9.21
C PRO A 71 -13.68 5.23 -8.00
N GLY A 72 -14.97 4.89 -8.18
CA GLY A 72 -15.82 4.41 -7.10
C GLY A 72 -15.30 3.15 -6.39
N ARG A 73 -14.63 2.24 -7.10
CA ARG A 73 -14.05 1.02 -6.51
C ARG A 73 -12.86 1.35 -5.63
N LEU A 74 -11.97 2.20 -6.14
CA LEU A 74 -10.79 2.64 -5.41
C LEU A 74 -11.16 3.54 -4.22
N ASN A 75 -12.13 4.43 -4.37
CA ASN A 75 -12.73 5.20 -3.27
C ASN A 75 -13.18 4.27 -2.13
N HIS A 76 -13.97 3.25 -2.45
CA HIS A 76 -14.48 2.32 -1.45
C HIS A 76 -13.36 1.54 -0.77
N PHE A 77 -12.41 1.02 -1.55
CA PHE A 77 -11.24 0.32 -1.03
C PHE A 77 -10.40 1.18 -0.08
N LEU A 78 -10.05 2.40 -0.49
CA LEU A 78 -9.30 3.35 0.34
C LEU A 78 -10.09 3.76 1.58
N SER A 79 -11.41 3.89 1.45
CA SER A 79 -12.26 4.23 2.59
C SER A 79 -12.24 3.16 3.68
N LEU A 80 -12.28 1.89 3.27
CA LEU A 80 -12.16 0.75 4.17
C LEU A 80 -10.78 0.70 4.82
N LEU A 81 -9.72 0.95 4.04
CA LEU A 81 -8.33 0.91 4.51
C LEU A 81 -8.04 2.01 5.55
N LEU A 82 -8.52 3.23 5.29
CA LEU A 82 -8.23 4.41 6.12
C LEU A 82 -9.25 4.62 7.25
N GLY A 83 -10.38 3.91 7.24
CA GLY A 83 -11.47 4.10 8.21
C GLY A 83 -12.17 5.45 8.09
N LYS A 84 -12.03 6.13 6.96
CA LYS A 84 -12.63 7.43 6.64
C LYS A 84 -13.16 7.37 5.22
N LYS A 85 -14.30 7.99 4.90
CA LYS A 85 -14.76 8.03 3.51
C LYS A 85 -13.80 8.88 2.67
N VAL A 86 -13.41 8.31 1.53
CA VAL A 86 -12.47 8.86 0.57
C VAL A 86 -13.21 9.10 -0.74
N VAL A 87 -13.06 10.29 -1.31
CA VAL A 87 -13.51 10.62 -2.66
C VAL A 87 -12.33 11.12 -3.47
N ILE A 88 -11.92 10.37 -4.50
CA ILE A 88 -10.93 10.82 -5.47
C ILE A 88 -11.49 12.03 -6.22
N ARG A 89 -10.74 13.14 -6.19
CA ARG A 89 -11.03 14.38 -6.90
C ARG A 89 -10.26 14.49 -8.21
N GLN A 90 -9.02 14.02 -8.21
CA GLN A 90 -8.16 14.14 -9.37
C GLN A 90 -7.11 13.04 -9.39
N VAL A 91 -6.83 12.50 -10.59
CA VAL A 91 -5.63 11.71 -10.85
C VAL A 91 -4.52 12.64 -11.29
N LEU A 92 -3.40 12.60 -10.58
CA LEU A 92 -2.26 13.44 -10.87
C LEU A 92 -1.36 12.77 -11.92
N PRO A 93 -0.83 13.54 -12.89
CA PRO A 93 0.00 12.98 -13.94
C PRO A 93 1.33 12.46 -13.36
N ASN A 94 1.63 11.20 -13.61
CA ASN A 94 2.94 10.61 -13.31
C ASN A 94 3.99 11.22 -14.27
N GLU A 95 4.76 12.22 -13.82
CA GLU A 95 5.75 12.93 -14.65
C GLU A 95 6.89 12.03 -15.21
N GLY A 96 6.98 10.76 -14.78
CA GLY A 96 8.05 9.83 -15.16
C GLY A 96 7.85 9.05 -16.46
N GLY A 97 6.69 9.12 -17.12
CA GLY A 97 6.36 8.28 -18.29
C GLY A 97 7.21 8.50 -19.56
N ARG A 98 8.08 9.52 -19.59
CA ARG A 98 8.94 9.82 -20.76
C ARG A 98 10.41 9.49 -20.56
N ILE A 99 10.86 9.20 -19.35
CA ILE A 99 12.28 8.94 -19.05
C ILE A 99 12.38 7.62 -18.27
N ALA A 100 12.40 6.52 -19.02
CA ALA A 100 12.58 5.14 -18.54
C ALA A 100 11.51 4.63 -17.55
N ASP A 101 10.54 3.86 -18.06
CA ASP A 101 9.53 3.09 -17.29
C ASP A 101 10.13 2.24 -16.15
N GLU A 102 11.41 1.89 -16.26
CA GLU A 102 12.16 1.11 -15.28
C GLU A 102 12.47 1.87 -13.98
N ASN A 103 12.51 3.21 -14.01
CA ASN A 103 12.91 4.04 -12.85
C ASN A 103 11.75 4.71 -12.12
N THR A 104 10.52 4.64 -12.64
CA THR A 104 9.36 5.22 -11.95
C THR A 104 8.97 4.37 -10.75
N LEU A 105 9.12 4.93 -9.54
CA LEU A 105 8.72 4.32 -8.27
C LEU A 105 7.27 4.62 -7.88
N LEU A 106 6.59 5.52 -8.59
CA LEU A 106 5.22 5.91 -8.34
C LEU A 106 4.28 5.10 -9.25
N VAL A 107 3.30 4.43 -8.66
CA VAL A 107 2.29 3.66 -9.40
C VAL A 107 1.07 4.53 -9.67
N THR A 108 0.63 5.27 -8.66
CA THR A 108 -0.57 6.11 -8.72
C THR A 108 -0.40 7.28 -7.78
N ASP A 109 -0.87 8.43 -8.23
CA ASP A 109 -0.86 9.69 -7.51
C ASP A 109 -2.26 10.31 -7.67
N ILE A 110 -2.95 10.53 -6.55
CA ILE A 110 -4.35 10.95 -6.53
C ILE A 110 -4.62 11.95 -5.41
N LEU A 111 -5.29 13.04 -5.79
CA LEU A 111 -5.87 13.97 -4.83
C LEU A 111 -7.21 13.41 -4.34
N VAL A 112 -7.35 13.24 -3.02
CA VAL A 112 -8.57 12.78 -2.39
C VAL A 112 -9.14 13.83 -1.43
N GLU A 113 -10.45 13.77 -1.23
CA GLU A 113 -11.17 14.55 -0.22
C GLU A 113 -11.83 13.62 0.80
N PHE A 114 -11.76 14.00 2.07
CA PHE A 114 -12.42 13.32 3.18
C PHE A 114 -13.75 13.98 3.55
N GLU A 115 -14.50 13.37 4.47
CA GLU A 115 -15.85 13.86 4.87
C GLU A 115 -15.87 15.25 5.49
N ASP A 116 -14.77 15.66 6.12
CA ASP A 116 -14.59 16.99 6.71
C ASP A 116 -14.18 18.06 5.68
N GLY A 117 -14.10 17.70 4.40
CA GLY A 117 -13.67 18.57 3.31
C GLY A 117 -12.15 18.75 3.24
N SER A 118 -11.38 18.10 4.11
CA SER A 118 -9.93 18.13 4.02
C SER A 118 -9.43 17.37 2.79
N LEU A 119 -8.36 17.88 2.19
CA LEU A 119 -7.70 17.28 1.04
C LEU A 119 -6.43 16.56 1.47
N ALA A 120 -6.16 15.42 0.85
CA ALA A 120 -4.90 14.72 0.97
C ALA A 120 -4.41 14.22 -0.37
N ASP A 121 -3.09 14.20 -0.49
CA ASP A 121 -2.41 13.46 -1.53
C ASP A 121 -2.24 12.01 -1.09
N VAL A 122 -2.65 11.06 -1.95
CA VAL A 122 -2.51 9.63 -1.72
C VAL A 122 -1.69 9.03 -2.85
N GLU A 123 -0.48 8.63 -2.50
CA GLU A 123 0.41 7.94 -3.43
C GLU A 123 0.47 6.43 -3.18
N ILE A 124 0.41 5.67 -4.27
CA ILE A 124 0.75 4.25 -4.29
C ILE A 124 2.14 4.10 -4.89
N GLN A 125 3.07 3.57 -4.10
CA GLN A 125 4.46 3.43 -4.52
C GLN A 125 4.86 1.98 -4.75
N LYS A 126 5.76 1.79 -5.71
CA LYS A 126 6.37 0.53 -6.07
C LYS A 126 7.20 -0.07 -4.92
N LEU A 127 7.95 0.79 -4.25
CA LEU A 127 8.76 0.47 -3.09
C LEU A 127 8.24 1.30 -1.92
N GLY A 128 7.56 0.66 -0.97
CA GLY A 128 6.85 1.36 0.11
C GLY A 128 7.73 2.08 1.14
N TYR A 129 9.07 1.99 1.05
CA TYR A 129 9.96 2.32 2.18
C TYR A 129 11.33 2.91 1.80
N ALA A 130 11.46 3.66 0.70
CA ALA A 130 12.76 4.28 0.42
C ALA A 130 13.04 5.48 1.36
N PHE A 131 12.11 6.40 1.61
CA PHE A 131 12.35 7.63 2.40
C PHE A 131 11.05 8.28 2.91
N PRO A 132 10.41 7.79 3.99
CA PRO A 132 9.09 8.28 4.41
C PRO A 132 9.09 9.73 4.92
N GLY A 133 10.17 10.20 5.56
CA GLY A 133 10.23 11.55 6.14
C GLY A 133 10.47 12.64 5.09
N GLU A 134 11.45 12.46 4.23
CA GLU A 134 11.82 13.39 3.17
C GLU A 134 10.69 13.51 2.13
N ARG A 135 10.02 12.39 1.81
CA ARG A 135 8.85 12.38 0.91
C ARG A 135 7.68 13.13 1.50
N SER A 136 7.38 12.93 2.79
CA SER A 136 6.28 13.65 3.47
C SER A 136 6.45 15.18 3.43
N ALA A 137 7.68 15.68 3.56
CA ALA A 137 7.97 17.11 3.45
C ALA A 137 7.72 17.66 2.03
N CYS A 138 8.11 16.90 1.01
CA CYS A 138 7.84 17.26 -0.39
C CYS A 138 6.34 17.31 -0.70
N TYR A 139 5.54 16.35 -0.22
CA TYR A 139 4.09 16.33 -0.44
C TYR A 139 3.36 17.48 0.26
N ALA A 140 3.76 17.78 1.50
CA ALA A 140 3.19 18.90 2.23
C ALA A 140 3.45 20.23 1.50
N ALA A 141 4.65 20.41 0.94
CA ALA A 141 4.98 21.57 0.12
C ALA A 141 4.18 21.62 -1.19
N ASP A 142 4.04 20.48 -1.89
CA ASP A 142 3.30 20.41 -3.15
C ASP A 142 1.80 20.68 -2.97
N LEU A 143 1.17 20.06 -1.95
CA LEU A 143 -0.23 20.32 -1.59
C LEU A 143 -0.47 21.80 -1.26
N LEU A 144 0.44 22.43 -0.52
CA LEU A 144 0.33 23.85 -0.18
C LEU A 144 0.41 24.72 -1.42
N LEU A 145 1.34 24.44 -2.34
CA LEU A 145 1.47 25.21 -3.59
C LEU A 145 0.22 25.08 -4.48
N ARG A 146 -0.45 23.92 -4.47
CA ARG A 146 -1.67 23.68 -5.25
C ARG A 146 -2.90 24.43 -4.74
N GLN A 147 -2.90 24.88 -3.49
CA GLN A 147 -3.98 25.74 -2.96
C GLN A 147 -3.97 27.16 -3.54
N TYR A 148 -2.85 27.58 -4.17
CA TYR A 148 -2.68 28.92 -4.73
C TYR A 148 -2.83 28.98 -6.25
N LYS A 149 -3.31 27.90 -6.89
CA LYS A 149 -3.75 27.87 -8.30
C LYS A 149 -5.27 27.92 -8.38
#